data_AF-A0A0A9X9R4-F1
#
_entry.id   AF-A0A0A9X9R4-F1
#
_cell.length_a   1.000
_cell.length_b   1.000
_cell.length_c   1.000
_cell.angle_alpha   90.00
_cell.angle_beta   90.00
_cell.angle_gamma   90.00
#
_symmetry.space_group_name_H-M   'P 1'
#
loop_
_entity.id
_entity.type
_entity.pdbx_description
1 polymer ?
#
loop_
_entity_poly.entity_id
_entity_poly.type
_entity_poly.pdbx_seq_one_letter_code
_entity_poly.pdbx_strand_id
1 'polypeptide(L)'
;LGGLAFECVRRVKFLGVTLTKKLSWNAHIDELASKTESYINILRAFTNINWGADPRTALMFYRLTIRAVIEYGSFLYGSASKSALTKLDKIQYRALRISLGALPSTPINALLAEAGEPPLHLRRKLLADRFLLKTLSKDEELLGEIRNLTFFNLTDRYWAKKPSPMLCESYTELNEYFQWLATSDRPYLYFIPYSLFQQPMKVLTLPSTAYSIPSSSARCITEFLEAWRLDSIILYTDGSLHNHQTGCAFYDSTNEVIRSFSLWNQSSIYTAECFAIWQALIYANSIETHHTRVLIMTDSKSVTAKLSHLTVSFRLTEIEANIIHETISARN
;
A
#
# COMPACT_ATOMS: atom_id res chain seq x y z
N LEU A 1 37.75 5.12 16.35
CA LEU A 1 36.58 4.81 17.21
C LEU A 1 37.02 3.77 18.22
N GLY A 2 36.92 4.04 19.53
CA GLY A 2 37.34 3.09 20.56
C GLY A 2 38.84 2.70 20.53
N GLY A 3 39.73 3.63 20.16
CA GLY A 3 41.19 3.35 20.11
C GLY A 3 41.67 2.57 18.87
N LEU A 4 40.77 2.10 18.01
CA LEU A 4 41.12 1.40 16.77
C LEU A 4 41.40 2.40 15.63
N ALA A 5 42.53 2.20 14.94
CA ALA A 5 42.89 2.91 13.72
C ALA A 5 42.19 2.26 12.51
N PHE A 6 41.53 3.08 11.70
CA PHE A 6 40.83 2.63 10.50
C PHE A 6 41.51 3.20 9.26
N GLU A 7 41.58 2.40 8.20
CA GLU A 7 42.09 2.86 6.91
C GLU A 7 41.12 3.89 6.30
N CYS A 8 41.66 5.04 5.89
CA CYS A 8 40.89 6.06 5.18
C CYS A 8 40.73 5.69 3.70
N VAL A 9 39.67 4.95 3.39
CA VAL A 9 39.36 4.53 2.02
C VAL A 9 38.52 5.58 1.28
N ARG A 10 38.74 5.72 -0.04
CA ARG A 10 37.97 6.65 -0.89
C ARG A 10 36.54 6.18 -1.17
N ARG A 11 36.34 4.86 -1.11
CA ARG A 11 35.07 4.17 -1.37
C ARG A 11 34.94 3.01 -0.38
N VAL A 12 33.77 2.87 0.23
CA VAL A 12 33.45 1.74 1.10
C VAL A 12 32.05 1.24 0.79
N LYS A 13 31.85 -0.08 0.84
CA LYS A 13 30.54 -0.70 0.67
C LYS A 13 29.99 -1.11 2.03
N PHE A 14 28.81 -0.61 2.37
CA PHE A 14 28.13 -0.89 3.63
C PHE A 14 26.68 -1.31 3.35
N LEU A 15 26.29 -2.49 3.83
CA LEU A 15 24.96 -3.07 3.61
C LEU A 15 24.52 -3.02 2.13
N GLY A 16 25.44 -3.22 1.18
CA GLY A 16 25.12 -3.16 -0.25
C GLY A 16 25.08 -1.77 -0.89
N VAL A 17 25.21 -0.69 -0.10
CA VAL A 17 25.31 0.70 -0.58
C VAL A 17 26.78 1.13 -0.63
N THR A 18 27.15 1.81 -1.71
CA THR A 18 28.54 2.25 -1.93
C THR A 18 28.69 3.72 -1.57
N LEU A 19 29.41 3.99 -0.49
CA LEU A 19 29.67 5.32 0.03
C LEU A 19 31.01 5.85 -0.50
N THR A 20 31.04 7.14 -0.79
CA THR A 20 32.24 7.87 -1.21
C THR A 20 32.41 9.11 -0.36
N LYS A 21 33.63 9.65 -0.25
CA LYS A 21 33.93 10.84 0.58
C LYS A 21 32.98 12.03 0.33
N LYS A 22 32.51 12.22 -0.91
CA LYS A 22 31.63 13.33 -1.30
C LYS A 22 30.14 12.96 -1.34
N LEU A 23 29.79 11.70 -1.14
CA LEU A 23 28.43 11.16 -1.29
C LEU A 23 27.76 11.62 -2.60
N SER A 24 28.50 11.62 -3.71
CA SER A 24 27.96 12.02 -5.02
C SER A 24 27.07 10.96 -5.66
N TRP A 25 27.03 9.76 -5.07
CA TRP A 25 26.26 8.59 -5.51
C TRP A 25 26.57 8.04 -6.90
N ASN A 26 27.38 8.72 -7.73
CA ASN A 26 27.75 8.25 -9.07
C ASN A 26 28.33 6.82 -9.05
N ALA A 27 29.29 6.57 -8.16
CA ALA A 27 29.92 5.25 -8.03
C ALA A 27 28.89 4.15 -7.70
N HIS A 28 27.94 4.45 -6.82
CA HIS A 28 26.89 3.52 -6.45
C HIS A 28 25.91 3.30 -7.62
N ILE A 29 25.49 4.37 -8.29
CA ILE A 29 24.58 4.29 -9.44
C ILE A 29 25.20 3.52 -10.60
N ASP A 30 26.50 3.68 -10.86
CA ASP A 30 27.21 2.92 -11.89
C ASP A 30 27.29 1.42 -11.53
N GLU A 31 27.48 1.09 -10.25
CA GLU A 31 27.41 -0.30 -9.77
C GLU A 31 25.99 -0.89 -9.91
N LEU A 32 24.94 -0.11 -9.60
CA LEU A 32 23.55 -0.52 -9.82
C LEU A 32 23.27 -0.73 -11.32
N ALA A 33 23.74 0.16 -12.18
CA ALA A 33 23.57 0.05 -13.62
C ALA A 33 24.26 -1.19 -14.18
N SER A 34 25.50 -1.46 -13.76
CA SER A 34 26.23 -2.67 -14.14
C SER A 34 25.51 -3.94 -13.67
N LYS A 35 25.05 -3.97 -12.41
CA LYS A 35 24.32 -5.12 -11.86
C LYS A 35 22.98 -5.35 -12.57
N THR A 36 22.27 -4.29 -12.97
CA THR A 36 20.97 -4.43 -13.65
C THR A 36 21.09 -4.82 -15.12
N GLU A 37 22.24 -4.57 -15.77
CA GLU A 37 22.47 -5.01 -17.14
C GLU A 37 22.45 -6.54 -17.27
N SER A 38 23.02 -7.28 -16.30
CA SER A 38 22.98 -8.74 -16.32
C SER A 38 21.53 -9.27 -16.24
N TYR A 39 20.69 -8.67 -15.40
CA TYR A 39 19.26 -9.02 -15.34
C TYR A 39 18.50 -8.64 -16.62
N ILE A 40 18.87 -7.55 -17.29
CA ILE A 40 18.27 -7.18 -18.58
C ILE A 40 18.64 -8.19 -19.66
N ASN A 41 19.87 -8.71 -19.65
CA ASN A 41 20.27 -9.76 -20.59
C ASN A 41 19.49 -11.06 -20.34
N ILE A 42 19.25 -11.42 -19.08
CA ILE A 42 18.37 -12.55 -18.74
C ILE A 42 16.94 -12.26 -19.23
N LEU A 43 16.39 -11.07 -18.95
CA LEU A 43 15.07 -10.66 -19.41
C LEU A 43 14.93 -10.81 -20.93
N ARG A 44 15.91 -10.32 -21.71
CA ARG A 44 15.93 -10.48 -23.17
C ARG A 44 15.96 -11.94 -23.61
N ALA A 45 16.72 -12.78 -22.91
CA ALA A 45 16.91 -14.16 -23.30
C ALA A 45 15.60 -14.97 -23.30
N PHE A 46 14.63 -14.63 -22.44
CA PHE A 46 13.36 -15.35 -22.34
C PHE A 46 12.13 -14.56 -22.83
N THR A 47 12.29 -13.36 -23.42
CA THR A 47 11.19 -12.51 -23.93
C THR A 47 11.15 -12.43 -25.46
N ASN A 48 11.45 -13.54 -26.14
CA ASN A 48 11.46 -13.60 -27.59
C ASN A 48 10.04 -13.63 -28.20
N ILE A 49 9.87 -13.16 -29.44
CA ILE A 49 8.54 -12.99 -30.08
C ILE A 49 7.83 -14.34 -30.31
N ASN A 50 8.58 -15.39 -30.66
CA ASN A 50 8.01 -16.67 -31.09
C ASN A 50 7.82 -17.69 -29.95
N TRP A 51 8.54 -17.55 -28.84
CA TRP A 51 8.55 -18.54 -27.74
C TRP A 51 8.76 -17.90 -26.35
N GLY A 52 8.67 -16.57 -26.25
CA GLY A 52 8.97 -15.85 -25.02
C GLY A 52 7.86 -15.86 -23.99
N ALA A 53 8.22 -15.43 -22.78
CA ALA A 53 7.29 -15.24 -21.69
C ALA A 53 6.24 -14.18 -22.03
N ASP A 54 5.04 -14.37 -21.50
CA ASP A 54 3.98 -13.38 -21.58
C ASP A 54 4.40 -12.06 -20.87
N PRO A 55 3.84 -10.91 -21.28
CA PRO A 55 4.22 -9.62 -20.70
C PRO A 55 4.04 -9.54 -19.18
N ARG A 56 3.06 -10.25 -18.59
CA ARG A 56 2.84 -10.21 -17.13
C ARG A 56 3.99 -10.90 -16.41
N THR A 57 4.42 -12.06 -16.89
CA THR A 57 5.59 -12.77 -16.36
C THR A 57 6.87 -11.96 -16.54
N ALA A 58 7.07 -11.35 -17.72
CA ALA A 58 8.23 -10.50 -17.99
C ALA A 58 8.27 -9.25 -17.08
N LEU A 59 7.13 -8.60 -16.85
CA LEU A 59 7.01 -7.48 -15.91
C LEU A 59 7.23 -7.94 -14.47
N MET A 60 6.74 -9.13 -14.08
CA MET A 60 7.01 -9.72 -12.77
C MET A 60 8.51 -9.90 -12.55
N PHE A 61 9.24 -10.44 -13.53
CA PHE A 61 10.70 -10.57 -13.47
C PHE A 61 11.38 -9.21 -13.29
N TYR A 62 11.01 -8.20 -14.08
CA TYR A 62 11.53 -6.83 -13.95
C TYR A 62 11.35 -6.29 -12.52
N ARG A 63 10.14 -6.45 -11.95
CA ARG A 63 9.81 -5.97 -10.61
C ARG A 63 10.66 -6.64 -9.53
N LEU A 64 10.86 -7.95 -9.63
CA LEU A 64 11.55 -8.77 -8.62
C LEU A 64 13.07 -8.65 -8.69
N THR A 65 13.64 -8.30 -9.86
CA THR A 65 15.10 -8.25 -10.06
C THR A 65 15.58 -6.83 -10.26
N ILE A 66 15.30 -6.23 -11.43
CA ILE A 66 15.84 -4.93 -11.84
C ILE A 66 15.31 -3.83 -10.93
N ARG A 67 13.98 -3.72 -10.75
CA ARG A 67 13.38 -2.67 -9.94
C ARG A 67 13.76 -2.81 -8.47
N ALA A 68 13.70 -4.02 -7.92
CA ALA A 68 14.09 -4.30 -6.53
C ALA A 68 15.56 -3.90 -6.23
N VAL A 69 16.48 -4.16 -7.16
CA VAL A 69 17.89 -3.77 -7.04
C VAL A 69 18.06 -2.26 -7.07
N ILE A 70 17.36 -1.57 -7.97
CA ILE A 70 17.39 -0.11 -8.04
C ILE A 70 16.80 0.46 -6.74
N GLU A 71 15.63 0.02 -6.31
CA GLU A 71 14.90 0.58 -5.17
C GLU A 71 15.62 0.42 -3.82
N TYR A 72 16.54 -0.52 -3.70
CA TYR A 72 17.30 -0.73 -2.47
C TYR A 72 18.13 0.51 -2.10
N GLY A 73 17.84 1.11 -0.94
CA GLY A 73 18.53 2.32 -0.47
C GLY A 73 18.24 3.59 -1.27
N SER A 74 17.19 3.61 -2.09
CA SER A 74 16.95 4.69 -3.04
C SER A 74 16.62 6.04 -2.45
N PHE A 75 16.15 6.07 -1.20
CA PHE A 75 15.94 7.29 -0.44
C PHE A 75 17.27 7.97 -0.02
N LEU A 76 18.39 7.22 0.02
CA LEU A 76 19.72 7.78 0.32
C LEU A 76 20.31 8.50 -0.90
N TYR A 77 20.29 7.84 -2.06
CA TYR A 77 20.89 8.37 -3.29
C TYR A 77 19.91 9.17 -4.15
N GLY A 78 18.63 9.31 -3.74
CA GLY A 78 17.61 10.02 -4.51
C GLY A 78 17.92 11.51 -4.74
N SER A 79 18.82 12.10 -3.95
CA SER A 79 19.36 13.46 -4.12
C SER A 79 20.58 13.53 -5.06
N ALA A 80 20.94 12.43 -5.73
CA ALA A 80 22.00 12.43 -6.74
C ALA A 80 21.68 13.38 -7.91
N SER A 81 22.70 13.69 -8.72
CA SER A 81 22.50 14.56 -9.87
C SER A 81 21.46 13.99 -10.84
N LYS A 82 20.70 14.87 -11.49
CA LYS A 82 19.71 14.47 -12.52
C LYS A 82 20.34 13.57 -13.59
N SER A 83 21.57 13.88 -14.00
CA SER A 83 22.32 13.09 -14.98
C SER A 83 22.60 11.66 -14.51
N ALA A 84 22.92 11.46 -13.22
CA ALA A 84 23.13 10.15 -12.65
C ALA A 84 21.81 9.38 -12.54
N LEU A 85 20.75 10.02 -12.04
CA LEU A 85 19.42 9.39 -11.91
C LEU A 85 18.82 9.00 -13.26
N THR A 86 19.04 9.81 -14.31
CA THR A 86 18.58 9.52 -15.68
C THR A 86 19.16 8.20 -16.21
N LYS A 87 20.33 7.75 -15.74
CA LYS A 87 20.88 6.43 -16.10
C LYS A 87 19.94 5.31 -15.65
N LEU A 88 19.41 5.41 -14.43
CA LEU A 88 18.47 4.43 -13.87
C LEU A 88 17.10 4.50 -14.57
N ASP A 89 16.64 5.71 -14.90
CA ASP A 89 15.38 5.88 -15.65
C ASP A 89 15.46 5.21 -17.03
N LYS A 90 16.58 5.36 -17.74
CA LYS A 90 16.83 4.66 -19.01
C LYS A 90 16.83 3.14 -18.86
N ILE A 91 17.35 2.62 -17.75
CA ILE A 91 17.32 1.18 -17.43
C ILE A 91 15.87 0.70 -17.24
N GLN A 92 15.05 1.44 -16.48
CA GLN A 92 13.62 1.16 -16.33
C GLN A 92 12.95 1.11 -17.71
N TYR A 93 13.05 2.17 -18.51
CA TYR A 93 12.34 2.23 -19.80
C TYR A 93 12.79 1.12 -20.75
N ARG A 94 14.08 0.81 -20.79
CA ARG A 94 14.60 -0.30 -21.60
C ARG A 94 14.03 -1.64 -21.15
N ALA A 95 14.00 -1.90 -19.84
CA ALA A 95 13.42 -3.13 -19.31
C ALA A 95 11.93 -3.25 -19.63
N LEU A 96 11.15 -2.17 -19.47
CA LEU A 96 9.72 -2.16 -19.78
C LEU A 96 9.44 -2.38 -21.27
N ARG A 97 10.25 -1.80 -22.16
CA ARG A 97 10.12 -2.07 -23.61
C ARG A 97 10.33 -3.54 -23.93
N ILE A 98 11.33 -4.17 -23.32
CA ILE A 98 11.58 -5.61 -23.50
C ILE A 98 10.40 -6.42 -22.93
N SER A 99 9.94 -6.11 -21.71
CA SER A 99 8.82 -6.83 -21.09
C SER A 99 7.51 -6.74 -21.87
N LEU A 100 7.24 -5.61 -22.52
CA LEU A 100 6.01 -5.37 -23.27
C LEU A 100 6.14 -5.67 -24.78
N GLY A 101 7.34 -5.96 -25.28
CA GLY A 101 7.60 -6.00 -26.73
C GLY A 101 7.37 -4.66 -27.43
N ALA A 102 7.51 -3.54 -26.71
CA ALA A 102 7.21 -2.21 -27.23
C ALA A 102 8.33 -1.67 -28.14
N LEU A 103 7.93 -0.96 -29.20
CA LEU A 103 8.85 -0.32 -30.14
C LEU A 103 9.76 0.70 -29.43
N PRO A 104 11.00 0.95 -29.90
CA PRO A 104 11.87 2.00 -29.34
C PRO A 104 11.24 3.40 -29.36
N SER A 105 10.33 3.67 -30.30
CA SER A 105 9.63 4.95 -30.46
C SER A 105 8.44 5.16 -29.53
N THR A 106 7.97 4.14 -28.80
CA THR A 106 6.79 4.29 -27.92
C THR A 106 7.05 5.39 -26.87
N PRO A 107 6.16 6.38 -26.70
CA PRO A 107 6.30 7.42 -25.70
C PRO A 107 6.42 6.87 -24.27
N ILE A 108 7.21 7.52 -23.40
CA ILE A 108 7.50 7.04 -22.05
C ILE A 108 6.25 7.00 -21.17
N ASN A 109 5.38 8.00 -21.26
CA ASN A 109 4.11 8.04 -20.51
C ASN A 109 3.19 6.87 -20.89
N ALA A 110 3.06 6.56 -22.18
CA ALA A 110 2.30 5.40 -22.65
C ALA A 110 2.94 4.08 -22.18
N LEU A 111 4.26 3.97 -22.24
CA LEU A 111 5.00 2.79 -21.79
C LEU A 111 4.79 2.51 -20.30
N LEU A 112 4.88 3.55 -19.46
CA LEU A 112 4.67 3.45 -18.02
C LEU A 112 3.21 3.10 -17.67
N ALA A 113 2.25 3.72 -18.36
CA ALA A 113 0.83 3.43 -18.18
C ALA A 113 0.49 1.98 -18.53
N GLU A 114 0.94 1.51 -19.69
CA GLU A 114 0.71 0.13 -20.16
C GLU A 114 1.38 -0.90 -19.24
N ALA A 115 2.58 -0.61 -18.73
CA ALA A 115 3.27 -1.48 -17.78
C ALA A 115 2.64 -1.49 -16.38
N GLY A 116 1.78 -0.51 -16.06
CA GLY A 116 1.31 -0.26 -14.70
C GLY A 116 2.45 0.13 -13.74
N GLU A 117 3.41 0.90 -14.24
CA GLU A 117 4.65 1.25 -13.53
C GLU A 117 4.78 2.76 -13.34
N PRO A 118 4.96 3.25 -12.11
CA PRO A 118 5.24 4.67 -11.90
C PRO A 118 6.70 5.01 -12.27
N PRO A 119 6.99 6.28 -12.62
CA PRO A 119 8.35 6.79 -12.72
C PRO A 119 9.20 6.51 -11.47
N LEU A 120 10.50 6.23 -11.65
CA LEU A 120 11.37 5.92 -10.51
C LEU A 120 11.44 7.03 -9.46
N HIS A 121 11.33 8.31 -9.82
CA HIS A 121 11.36 9.39 -8.83
C HIS A 121 10.18 9.32 -7.84
N LEU A 122 8.98 9.00 -8.32
CA LEU A 122 7.81 8.76 -7.45
C LEU A 122 8.00 7.51 -6.59
N ARG A 123 8.62 6.45 -7.15
CA ARG A 123 8.97 5.25 -6.37
C ARG A 123 9.92 5.56 -5.23
N ARG A 124 10.98 6.35 -5.49
CA ARG A 124 11.97 6.75 -4.48
C ARG A 124 11.32 7.55 -3.35
N LYS A 125 10.46 8.52 -3.70
CA LYS A 125 9.67 9.29 -2.73
C LYS A 125 8.79 8.38 -1.87
N LEU A 126 7.99 7.50 -2.50
CA LEU A 126 7.14 6.56 -1.76
C LEU A 126 7.94 5.66 -0.80
N LEU A 127 9.15 5.25 -1.18
CA LEU A 127 10.02 4.44 -0.32
C LEU A 127 10.62 5.25 0.83
N ALA A 128 10.96 6.52 0.61
CA ALA A 128 11.39 7.44 1.65
C ALA A 128 10.26 7.69 2.67
N ASP A 129 9.05 7.97 2.18
CA ASP A 129 7.86 8.18 3.00
C ASP A 129 7.56 6.94 3.86
N ARG A 130 7.53 5.75 3.25
CA ARG A 130 7.33 4.48 3.98
C ARG A 130 8.40 4.20 5.01
N PHE A 131 9.65 4.53 4.70
CA PHE A 131 10.74 4.37 5.66
C PHE A 131 10.50 5.27 6.87
N LEU A 132 10.18 6.55 6.64
CA LEU A 132 9.92 7.51 7.71
C LEU A 132 8.72 7.13 8.57
N LEU A 133 7.60 6.76 7.97
CA LEU A 133 6.39 6.32 8.67
C LEU A 133 6.66 5.07 9.53
N LYS A 134 7.51 4.15 9.05
CA LYS A 134 7.92 2.98 9.82
C LYS A 134 8.83 3.38 11.00
N THR A 135 9.77 4.28 10.78
CA THR A 135 10.67 4.80 11.82
C THR A 135 9.88 5.50 12.93
N LEU A 136 8.86 6.29 12.58
CA LEU A 136 7.95 6.95 13.53
C LEU A 136 7.35 5.97 14.56
N SER A 137 7.01 4.75 14.13
CA SER A 137 6.44 3.72 15.02
C SER A 137 7.46 2.92 15.83
N LYS A 138 8.76 2.96 15.50
CA LYS A 138 9.74 1.98 16.00
C LYS A 138 10.96 2.56 16.69
N ASP A 139 11.42 3.72 16.23
CA ASP A 139 12.76 4.23 16.57
C ASP A 139 12.72 5.76 16.66
N GLU A 140 12.44 6.25 17.87
CA GLU A 140 12.36 7.67 18.17
C GLU A 140 13.73 8.35 18.09
N GLU A 141 14.81 7.64 18.41
CA GLU A 141 16.18 8.16 18.32
C GLU A 141 16.55 8.47 16.87
N LEU A 142 16.34 7.51 15.97
CA LEU A 142 16.58 7.70 14.54
C LEU A 142 15.68 8.79 13.95
N LEU A 143 14.42 8.88 14.40
CA LEU A 143 13.53 9.96 14.00
C LEU A 143 14.07 11.33 14.44
N GLY A 144 14.62 11.42 15.66
CA GLY A 144 15.30 12.60 16.17
C GLY A 144 16.48 13.03 15.30
N GLU A 145 17.31 12.08 14.86
CA GLU A 145 18.40 12.33 13.92
C GLU A 145 17.91 12.82 12.55
N ILE A 146 16.84 12.24 12.01
CA ILE A 146 16.23 12.69 10.75
C ILE A 146 15.66 14.11 10.90
N ARG A 147 15.04 14.43 12.03
CA ARG A 147 14.55 15.78 12.33
C ARG A 147 15.70 16.77 12.38
N ASN A 148 16.79 16.45 13.07
CA ASN A 148 17.99 17.29 13.14
C ASN A 148 18.60 17.50 11.74
N LEU A 149 18.73 16.43 10.96
CA LEU A 149 19.20 16.49 9.57
C LEU A 149 18.31 17.41 8.72
N THR A 150 16.99 17.33 8.89
CA THR A 150 16.02 18.16 8.18
C THR A 150 16.18 19.63 8.59
N PHE A 151 16.36 19.92 9.87
CA PHE A 151 16.64 21.27 10.36
C PHE A 151 17.94 21.82 9.76
N PHE A 152 19.03 21.05 9.76
CA PHE A 152 20.30 21.46 9.12
C PHE A 152 20.14 21.68 7.62
N ASN A 153 19.36 20.84 6.93
CA ASN A 153 19.08 21.00 5.50
C ASN A 153 18.37 22.33 5.20
N LEU A 154 17.47 22.77 6.08
CA LEU A 154 16.72 24.02 5.89
C LEU A 154 17.48 25.28 6.33
N THR A 155 18.44 25.16 7.26
CA THR A 155 19.12 26.32 7.88
C THR A 155 20.54 26.56 7.37
N ASP A 156 21.26 25.51 6.93
CA ASP A 156 22.64 25.64 6.50
C ASP A 156 22.74 26.15 5.04
N ARG A 157 23.59 27.17 4.83
CA ARG A 157 23.88 27.73 3.50
C ARG A 157 24.48 26.71 2.54
N TYR A 158 25.12 25.66 3.04
CA TYR A 158 25.65 24.57 2.23
C TYR A 158 24.55 23.87 1.42
N TRP A 159 23.37 23.70 2.02
CA TRP A 159 22.23 23.01 1.40
C TRP A 159 21.40 23.93 0.50
N ALA A 160 21.50 25.25 0.65
CA ALA A 160 20.76 26.23 -0.17
C ALA A 160 20.98 26.09 -1.69
N LYS A 161 22.12 25.52 -2.14
CA LYS A 161 22.45 25.30 -3.56
C LYS A 161 22.44 23.83 -3.97
N LYS A 162 22.04 22.92 -3.08
CA LYS A 162 22.08 21.47 -3.30
C LYS A 162 20.66 20.90 -3.25
N PRO A 163 20.40 19.79 -3.95
CA PRO A 163 19.15 19.07 -3.77
C PRO A 163 19.05 18.56 -2.33
N SER A 164 17.88 18.76 -1.72
CA SER A 164 17.58 18.24 -0.40
C SER A 164 17.65 16.71 -0.43
N PRO A 165 18.16 16.06 0.64
CA PRO A 165 18.02 14.62 0.81
C PRO A 165 16.53 14.24 0.83
N MET A 166 16.18 13.13 0.19
CA MET A 166 14.77 12.73 0.06
C MET A 166 14.09 12.49 1.41
N LEU A 167 14.82 11.97 2.41
CA LEU A 167 14.27 11.80 3.76
C LEU A 167 13.91 13.14 4.41
N CYS A 168 14.67 14.21 4.14
CA CYS A 168 14.35 15.54 4.66
C CYS A 168 13.12 16.13 3.98
N GLU A 169 12.99 15.94 2.66
CA GLU A 169 11.80 16.33 1.90
C GLU A 169 10.55 15.60 2.42
N SER A 170 10.63 14.26 2.52
CA SER A 170 9.56 13.42 3.10
C SER A 170 9.21 13.84 4.53
N TYR A 171 10.20 14.15 5.37
CA TYR A 171 9.93 14.63 6.73
C TYR A 171 9.17 15.95 6.71
N THR A 172 9.61 16.90 5.89
CA THR A 172 9.00 18.24 5.81
C THR A 172 7.54 18.14 5.37
N GLU A 173 7.25 17.29 4.37
CA GLU A 173 5.90 17.08 3.86
C GLU A 173 5.02 16.27 4.83
N LEU A 174 5.57 15.26 5.51
CA LEU A 174 4.79 14.38 6.38
C LEU A 174 4.59 14.94 7.80
N ASN A 175 5.36 15.93 8.21
CA ASN A 175 5.36 16.45 9.58
C ASN A 175 3.98 16.94 10.03
N GLU A 176 3.16 17.52 9.14
CA GLU A 176 1.80 17.97 9.48
C GLU A 176 0.84 16.80 9.82
N TYR A 177 1.15 15.61 9.31
CA TYR A 177 0.34 14.41 9.49
C TYR A 177 0.74 13.60 10.73
N PHE A 178 1.94 13.79 11.28
CA PHE A 178 2.46 12.93 12.35
C PHE A 178 1.57 12.83 13.58
N GLN A 179 0.90 13.93 13.96
CA GLN A 179 -0.05 13.93 15.08
C GLN A 179 -1.30 13.07 14.85
N TRP A 180 -1.64 12.81 13.58
CA TRP A 180 -2.82 12.04 13.18
C TRP A 180 -2.51 10.57 12.87
N LEU A 181 -1.22 10.20 12.88
CA LEU A 181 -0.80 8.84 12.57
C LEU A 181 -0.85 7.97 13.83
N ALA A 182 -1.64 6.90 13.77
CA ALA A 182 -1.58 5.84 14.76
C ALA A 182 -0.22 5.11 14.69
N THR A 183 0.38 4.87 15.84
CA THR A 183 1.59 4.05 15.97
C THR A 183 1.25 2.74 16.67
N SER A 184 1.96 1.68 16.30
CA SER A 184 1.83 0.37 16.94
C SER A 184 3.21 -0.25 17.06
N ASP A 185 3.44 -0.90 18.20
CA ASP A 185 4.67 -1.61 18.54
C ASP A 185 4.83 -2.90 17.70
N ARG A 186 3.73 -3.47 17.21
CA ARG A 186 3.72 -4.69 16.40
C ARG A 186 2.69 -4.65 15.26
N PRO A 187 2.93 -5.40 14.16
CA PRO A 187 1.95 -5.49 13.07
C PRO A 187 0.57 -5.97 13.53
N TYR A 188 -0.51 -5.43 12.92
CA TYR A 188 -1.89 -5.70 13.33
C TYR A 188 -2.28 -7.19 13.34
N LEU A 189 -1.65 -7.96 12.46
CA LEU A 189 -1.80 -9.41 12.40
C LEU A 189 -1.59 -10.12 13.76
N TYR A 190 -0.72 -9.58 14.61
CA TYR A 190 -0.40 -10.17 15.91
C TYR A 190 -1.37 -9.78 17.03
N PHE A 191 -2.34 -8.89 16.78
CA PHE A 191 -3.43 -8.64 17.74
C PHE A 191 -4.60 -9.61 17.55
N ILE A 192 -4.63 -10.34 16.43
CA ILE A 192 -5.73 -11.23 16.06
C ILE A 192 -5.37 -12.68 16.45
N PRO A 193 -6.17 -13.36 17.28
CA PRO A 193 -5.98 -14.77 17.58
C PRO A 193 -5.98 -15.62 16.31
N TYR A 194 -5.09 -16.62 16.24
CA TYR A 194 -4.97 -17.47 15.04
C TYR A 194 -6.26 -18.24 14.70
N SER A 195 -7.04 -18.60 15.71
CA SER A 195 -8.35 -19.25 15.55
C SER A 195 -9.32 -18.43 14.68
N LEU A 196 -9.21 -17.09 14.69
CA LEU A 196 -10.08 -16.22 13.90
C LEU A 196 -9.84 -16.40 12.38
N PHE A 197 -8.65 -16.84 11.98
CA PHE A 197 -8.33 -17.14 10.57
C PHE A 197 -8.80 -18.53 10.13
N GLN A 198 -9.04 -19.45 11.07
CA GLN A 198 -9.53 -20.81 10.77
C GLN A 198 -11.03 -20.83 10.47
N GLN A 199 -11.79 -19.89 11.04
CA GLN A 199 -13.22 -19.74 10.83
C GLN A 199 -13.55 -18.37 10.23
N PRO A 200 -13.19 -18.13 8.96
CA PRO A 200 -13.38 -16.84 8.33
C PRO A 200 -14.85 -16.42 8.32
N MET A 201 -15.10 -15.11 8.20
CA MET A 201 -16.43 -14.58 7.99
C MET A 201 -17.03 -15.19 6.72
N LYS A 202 -18.28 -15.67 6.80
CA LYS A 202 -18.98 -16.20 5.64
C LYS A 202 -19.43 -15.06 4.75
N VAL A 203 -18.68 -14.77 3.70
CA VAL A 203 -19.09 -13.82 2.65
C VAL A 203 -19.97 -14.56 1.65
N LEU A 204 -21.24 -14.14 1.56
CA LEU A 204 -22.19 -14.65 0.58
C LEU A 204 -22.25 -13.68 -0.60
N THR A 205 -22.17 -14.21 -1.81
CA THR A 205 -22.47 -13.46 -3.04
C THR A 205 -23.82 -13.91 -3.57
N LEU A 206 -24.65 -12.96 -3.97
CA LEU A 206 -25.93 -13.26 -4.60
C LEU A 206 -25.68 -13.91 -5.98
N PRO A 207 -26.62 -14.72 -6.49
CA PRO A 207 -26.50 -15.30 -7.84
C PRO A 207 -26.46 -14.20 -8.90
N SER A 208 -25.84 -14.49 -10.06
CA SER A 208 -25.75 -13.55 -11.20
C SER A 208 -27.13 -13.03 -11.65
N THR A 209 -28.18 -13.82 -11.48
CA THR A 209 -29.57 -13.45 -11.76
C THR A 209 -30.07 -12.31 -10.89
N ALA A 210 -29.59 -12.18 -9.64
CA ALA A 210 -29.91 -11.09 -8.75
C ALA A 210 -29.29 -9.74 -9.20
N TYR A 211 -28.32 -9.79 -10.13
CA TYR A 211 -27.69 -8.61 -10.75
C TYR A 211 -28.19 -8.36 -12.18
N SER A 212 -29.17 -9.13 -12.65
CA SER A 212 -29.81 -9.00 -13.97
C SER A 212 -31.25 -8.50 -13.82
N ILE A 213 -31.83 -7.95 -14.90
CA ILE A 213 -33.24 -7.47 -15.08
C ILE A 213 -33.97 -7.01 -13.79
N PRO A 214 -34.37 -5.73 -13.67
CA PRO A 214 -34.91 -5.13 -12.44
C PRO A 214 -36.02 -5.89 -11.69
N SER A 215 -36.87 -6.62 -12.43
CA SER A 215 -37.97 -7.40 -11.85
C SER A 215 -37.53 -8.73 -11.24
N SER A 216 -36.49 -9.36 -11.80
CA SER A 216 -35.94 -10.64 -11.31
C SER A 216 -34.98 -10.42 -10.14
N SER A 217 -34.23 -9.31 -10.16
CA SER A 217 -33.34 -8.92 -9.06
C SER A 217 -34.09 -8.64 -7.76
N ALA A 218 -35.16 -7.85 -7.83
CA ALA A 218 -35.98 -7.53 -6.66
C ALA A 218 -36.51 -8.81 -6.00
N ARG A 219 -37.08 -9.73 -6.79
CA ARG A 219 -37.61 -10.99 -6.28
C ARG A 219 -36.56 -11.89 -5.63
N CYS A 220 -35.40 -12.07 -6.26
CA CYS A 220 -34.31 -12.87 -5.67
C CYS A 220 -33.78 -12.27 -4.36
N ILE A 221 -33.69 -10.94 -4.27
CA ILE A 221 -33.27 -10.26 -3.05
C ILE A 221 -34.34 -10.41 -1.96
N THR A 222 -35.62 -10.26 -2.30
CA THR A 222 -36.72 -10.45 -1.35
C THR A 222 -36.77 -11.88 -0.82
N GLU A 223 -36.72 -12.89 -1.69
CA GLU A 223 -36.70 -14.31 -1.29
C GLU A 223 -35.48 -14.63 -0.41
N PHE A 224 -34.30 -14.07 -0.74
CA PHE A 224 -33.12 -14.18 0.09
C PHE A 224 -33.35 -13.53 1.46
N LEU A 225 -33.79 -12.27 1.52
CA LEU A 225 -34.04 -11.56 2.77
C LEU A 225 -35.07 -12.27 3.65
N GLU A 226 -36.13 -12.81 3.08
CA GLU A 226 -37.15 -13.58 3.80
C GLU A 226 -36.57 -14.81 4.50
N ALA A 227 -35.63 -15.51 3.86
CA ALA A 227 -34.96 -16.66 4.45
C ALA A 227 -34.10 -16.31 5.68
N TRP A 228 -33.63 -15.06 5.80
CA TRP A 228 -32.77 -14.61 6.91
C TRP A 228 -33.50 -13.73 7.93
N ARG A 229 -34.63 -13.14 7.57
CA ARG A 229 -35.38 -12.15 8.38
C ARG A 229 -35.84 -12.63 9.75
N LEU A 230 -36.18 -13.91 9.88
CA LEU A 230 -36.79 -14.42 11.13
C LEU A 230 -35.79 -14.59 12.28
N ASP A 231 -34.50 -14.70 11.98
CA ASP A 231 -33.46 -15.06 12.96
C ASP A 231 -32.21 -14.17 12.88
N SER A 232 -32.28 -13.11 12.06
CA SER A 232 -31.13 -12.23 11.82
C SER A 232 -31.49 -10.76 11.92
N ILE A 233 -30.57 -9.97 12.48
CA ILE A 233 -30.55 -8.51 12.34
C ILE A 233 -30.00 -8.19 10.95
N ILE A 234 -30.68 -7.34 10.20
CA ILE A 234 -30.28 -6.98 8.84
C ILE A 234 -29.78 -5.54 8.81
N LEU A 235 -28.47 -5.40 8.64
CA LEU A 235 -27.76 -4.14 8.55
C LEU A 235 -27.33 -3.86 7.12
N TYR A 236 -27.56 -2.65 6.64
CA TYR A 236 -27.08 -2.15 5.35
C TYR A 236 -25.95 -1.17 5.59
N THR A 237 -24.90 -1.22 4.79
CA THR A 237 -23.72 -0.35 4.94
C THR A 237 -23.41 0.35 3.63
N ASP A 238 -22.97 1.59 3.71
CA ASP A 238 -22.58 2.38 2.54
C ASP A 238 -21.43 3.34 2.88
N GLY A 239 -20.48 3.48 1.96
CA GLY A 239 -19.36 4.40 2.02
C GLY A 239 -19.46 5.46 0.92
N SER A 240 -19.22 6.72 1.26
CA SER A 240 -19.28 7.82 0.31
C SER A 240 -17.98 8.62 0.27
N LEU A 241 -17.60 9.03 -0.94
CA LEU A 241 -16.50 9.95 -1.19
C LEU A 241 -16.98 11.02 -2.19
N HIS A 242 -17.10 12.26 -1.72
CA HIS A 242 -17.49 13.39 -2.56
C HIS A 242 -16.63 14.60 -2.24
N ASN A 243 -16.00 15.21 -3.26
CA ASN A 243 -15.16 16.41 -3.10
C ASN A 243 -14.14 16.34 -1.94
N HIS A 244 -13.42 15.22 -1.79
CA HIS A 244 -12.48 14.97 -0.69
C HIS A 244 -13.11 14.97 0.71
N GLN A 245 -14.43 14.89 0.81
CA GLN A 245 -15.13 14.56 2.04
C GLN A 245 -15.49 13.08 1.99
N THR A 246 -15.11 12.36 3.03
CA THR A 246 -15.37 10.93 3.13
C THR A 246 -16.30 10.69 4.30
N GLY A 247 -17.34 9.90 4.09
CA GLY A 247 -18.28 9.53 5.14
C GLY A 247 -18.74 8.10 4.96
N CYS A 248 -19.29 7.53 6.00
CA CYS A 248 -19.90 6.20 5.95
C CYS A 248 -21.16 6.16 6.80
N ALA A 249 -22.06 5.25 6.48
CA ALA A 249 -23.26 5.03 7.25
C ALA A 249 -23.62 3.55 7.32
N PHE A 250 -24.42 3.22 8.32
CA PHE A 250 -25.16 1.98 8.33
C PHE A 250 -26.62 2.23 8.70
N TYR A 251 -27.47 1.33 8.23
CA TYR A 251 -28.89 1.31 8.52
C TYR A 251 -29.30 -0.08 9.03
N ASP A 252 -29.87 -0.13 10.22
CA ASP A 252 -30.54 -1.31 10.74
C ASP A 252 -32.01 -1.30 10.32
N SER A 253 -32.38 -2.21 9.43
CA SER A 253 -33.76 -2.35 8.98
C SER A 253 -34.68 -3.05 9.99
N THR A 254 -34.10 -3.69 11.00
CA THR A 254 -34.82 -4.44 12.04
C THR A 254 -35.32 -3.49 13.13
N ASN A 255 -34.44 -2.58 13.57
CA ASN A 255 -34.72 -1.60 14.62
C ASN A 255 -34.96 -0.18 14.10
N GLU A 256 -34.91 0.02 12.78
CA GLU A 256 -35.05 1.31 12.09
C GLU A 256 -34.01 2.37 12.54
N VAL A 257 -32.80 1.94 12.89
CA VAL A 257 -31.73 2.83 13.36
C VAL A 257 -30.77 3.18 12.23
N ILE A 258 -30.50 4.48 12.05
CA ILE A 258 -29.48 4.99 11.12
C ILE A 258 -28.36 5.62 11.93
N ARG A 259 -27.10 5.30 11.57
CA ARG A 259 -25.95 6.07 12.03
C ARG A 259 -25.05 6.44 10.87
N SER A 260 -24.52 7.66 10.91
CA SER A 260 -23.59 8.19 9.93
C SER A 260 -22.37 8.79 10.61
N PHE A 261 -21.21 8.63 9.99
CA PHE A 261 -19.92 9.07 10.53
C PHE A 261 -19.16 9.84 9.46
N SER A 262 -18.52 10.93 9.87
CA SER A 262 -17.55 11.66 9.05
C SER A 262 -16.17 11.04 9.25
N LEU A 263 -15.47 10.77 8.16
CA LEU A 263 -14.12 10.22 8.16
C LEU A 263 -13.12 11.32 7.77
N TRP A 264 -11.84 11.01 7.94
CA TRP A 264 -10.80 11.93 7.52
C TRP A 264 -10.88 12.19 6.02
N ASN A 265 -10.73 13.46 5.61
CA ASN A 265 -10.88 13.91 4.23
C ASN A 265 -9.92 13.23 3.22
N GLN A 266 -8.82 12.65 3.69
CA GLN A 266 -7.88 11.88 2.85
C GLN A 266 -8.20 10.38 2.78
N SER A 267 -9.28 9.92 3.41
CA SER A 267 -9.69 8.51 3.39
C SER A 267 -10.12 8.09 1.99
N SER A 268 -9.81 6.84 1.64
CA SER A 268 -10.27 6.29 0.37
C SER A 268 -11.72 5.83 0.46
N ILE A 269 -12.41 5.71 -0.68
CA ILE A 269 -13.74 5.08 -0.73
C ILE A 269 -13.73 3.68 -0.11
N TYR A 270 -12.67 2.89 -0.36
CA TYR A 270 -12.50 1.58 0.26
C TYR A 270 -12.43 1.64 1.79
N THR A 271 -11.73 2.65 2.33
CA THR A 271 -11.66 2.89 3.77
C THR A 271 -13.05 3.20 4.34
N ALA A 272 -13.85 3.99 3.64
CA ALA A 272 -15.22 4.33 4.04
C ALA A 272 -16.10 3.09 4.12
N GLU A 273 -16.07 2.25 3.11
CA GLU A 273 -16.80 0.98 3.06
C GLU A 273 -16.39 0.03 4.19
N CYS A 274 -15.09 -0.16 4.41
CA CYS A 274 -14.61 -0.97 5.52
C CYS A 274 -15.07 -0.41 6.88
N PHE A 275 -15.00 0.91 7.05
CA PHE A 275 -15.40 1.55 8.31
C PHE A 275 -16.91 1.45 8.54
N ALA A 276 -17.74 1.52 7.49
CA ALA A 276 -19.18 1.30 7.56
C ALA A 276 -19.52 -0.08 8.14
N ILE A 277 -18.88 -1.12 7.62
CA ILE A 277 -19.01 -2.51 8.09
C ILE A 277 -18.53 -2.63 9.54
N TRP A 278 -17.39 -2.02 9.87
CA TRP A 278 -16.87 -2.06 11.23
C TRP A 278 -17.84 -1.41 12.24
N GLN A 279 -18.39 -0.24 11.92
CA GLN A 279 -19.38 0.42 12.79
C GLN A 279 -20.68 -0.38 12.90
N ALA A 280 -21.13 -1.02 11.82
CA ALA A 280 -22.28 -1.91 11.85
C ALA A 280 -22.05 -3.12 12.78
N LEU A 281 -20.85 -3.71 12.77
CA LEU A 281 -20.47 -4.80 13.67
C LEU A 281 -20.41 -4.35 15.14
N ILE A 282 -19.79 -3.19 15.42
CA ILE A 282 -19.77 -2.62 16.78
C ILE A 282 -21.20 -2.42 17.28
N TYR A 283 -22.06 -1.85 16.44
CA TYR A 283 -23.46 -1.65 16.78
C TYR A 283 -24.17 -2.97 17.06
N ALA A 284 -24.02 -3.98 16.19
CA ALA A 284 -24.61 -5.30 16.37
C ALA A 284 -24.19 -5.98 17.68
N ASN A 285 -22.92 -5.80 18.08
CA ASN A 285 -22.40 -6.34 19.35
C ASN A 285 -22.89 -5.57 20.59
N SER A 286 -23.36 -4.33 20.41
CA SER A 286 -23.80 -3.46 21.51
C SER A 286 -25.30 -3.59 21.85
N ILE A 287 -26.08 -4.19 20.96
CA ILE A 287 -27.53 -4.28 21.11
C ILE A 287 -27.93 -5.61 21.73
N GLU A 288 -28.77 -5.56 22.77
CA GLU A 288 -29.44 -6.75 23.29
C GLU A 288 -30.53 -7.17 22.31
N THR A 289 -30.38 -8.32 21.66
CA THR A 289 -31.39 -8.85 20.75
C THR A 289 -31.67 -10.33 20.98
N HIS A 290 -32.85 -10.78 20.58
CA HIS A 290 -33.22 -12.19 20.57
C HIS A 290 -32.79 -12.91 19.28
N HIS A 291 -32.17 -12.21 18.34
CA HIS A 291 -31.72 -12.79 17.06
C HIS A 291 -30.40 -13.53 17.25
N THR A 292 -30.25 -14.69 16.62
CA THR A 292 -29.00 -15.48 16.74
C THR A 292 -27.96 -15.14 15.67
N ARG A 293 -28.30 -14.28 14.71
CA ARG A 293 -27.45 -13.95 13.56
C ARG A 293 -27.44 -12.45 13.23
N VAL A 294 -26.34 -12.03 12.61
CA VAL A 294 -26.19 -10.69 12.05
C VAL A 294 -25.90 -10.83 10.55
N LEU A 295 -26.72 -10.20 9.73
CA LEU A 295 -26.56 -10.14 8.28
C LEU A 295 -26.20 -8.70 7.88
N ILE A 296 -24.97 -8.52 7.37
CA ILE A 296 -24.51 -7.23 6.84
C ILE A 296 -24.58 -7.27 5.31
N MET A 297 -25.25 -6.27 4.74
CA MET A 297 -25.39 -6.06 3.30
C MET A 297 -24.56 -4.87 2.85
N THR A 298 -23.65 -5.12 1.92
CA THR A 298 -22.79 -4.13 1.29
C THR A 298 -22.78 -4.36 -0.22
N ASP A 299 -22.71 -3.29 -0.99
CA ASP A 299 -22.47 -3.32 -2.43
C ASP A 299 -20.98 -3.23 -2.79
N SER A 300 -20.10 -3.09 -1.79
CA SER A 300 -18.66 -2.99 -1.99
C SER A 300 -18.02 -4.32 -2.36
N LYS A 301 -17.92 -4.58 -3.67
CA LYS A 301 -17.22 -5.75 -4.23
C LYS A 301 -15.77 -5.83 -3.77
N SER A 302 -15.09 -4.69 -3.61
CA SER A 302 -13.70 -4.66 -3.14
C SER A 302 -13.55 -5.17 -1.72
N VAL A 303 -14.46 -4.77 -0.82
CA VAL A 303 -14.40 -5.19 0.58
C VAL A 303 -14.81 -6.64 0.73
N THR A 304 -15.89 -7.06 0.07
CA THR A 304 -16.33 -8.47 0.08
C THR A 304 -15.26 -9.42 -0.48
N ALA A 305 -14.62 -9.07 -1.60
CA ALA A 305 -13.53 -9.87 -2.17
C ALA A 305 -12.30 -9.92 -1.26
N LYS A 306 -12.00 -8.84 -0.54
CA LYS A 306 -10.91 -8.83 0.45
C LYS A 306 -11.24 -9.74 1.63
N LEU A 307 -12.43 -9.60 2.20
CA LEU A 307 -12.86 -10.36 3.38
C LEU A 307 -13.03 -11.86 3.08
N SER A 308 -13.43 -12.24 1.86
CA SER A 308 -13.53 -13.64 1.44
C SER A 308 -12.18 -14.33 1.25
N HIS A 309 -11.12 -13.56 0.97
CA HIS A 309 -9.77 -14.06 0.73
C HIS A 309 -8.77 -13.50 1.76
N LEU A 310 -9.21 -13.33 3.00
CA LEU A 310 -8.35 -12.88 4.09
C LEU A 310 -7.21 -13.88 4.34
N THR A 311 -6.02 -13.51 3.89
CA THR A 311 -4.78 -14.23 4.20
C THR A 311 -4.08 -13.59 5.40
N VAL A 312 -3.50 -14.41 6.27
CA VAL A 312 -2.53 -14.01 7.32
C VAL A 312 -1.37 -13.26 6.63
N SER A 313 -1.41 -11.93 6.64
CA SER A 313 -0.46 -11.08 5.90
C SER A 313 -0.10 -9.84 6.69
N PHE A 314 1.16 -9.41 6.58
CA PHE A 314 1.62 -8.11 7.08
C PHE A 314 0.96 -6.90 6.39
N ARG A 315 0.15 -7.13 5.35
CA ARG A 315 -0.63 -6.09 4.65
C ARG A 315 -2.04 -5.90 5.22
N LEU A 316 -2.38 -6.57 6.31
CA LEU A 316 -3.65 -6.37 7.00
C LEU A 316 -3.69 -4.96 7.59
N THR A 317 -4.73 -4.20 7.27
CA THR A 317 -4.92 -2.86 7.85
C THR A 317 -5.56 -2.95 9.24
N GLU A 318 -5.48 -1.88 10.02
CA GLU A 318 -6.14 -1.79 11.34
C GLU A 318 -7.66 -2.00 11.24
N ILE A 319 -8.31 -1.34 10.28
CA ILE A 319 -9.76 -1.46 10.09
C ILE A 319 -10.13 -2.90 9.70
N GLU A 320 -9.36 -3.52 8.81
CA GLU A 320 -9.56 -4.94 8.44
C GLU A 320 -9.38 -5.85 9.67
N ALA A 321 -8.38 -5.59 10.51
CA ALA A 321 -8.15 -6.33 11.73
C ALA A 321 -9.31 -6.20 12.73
N ASN A 322 -9.83 -4.99 12.91
CA ASN A 322 -10.95 -4.73 13.81
C ASN A 322 -12.26 -5.34 13.30
N ILE A 323 -12.51 -5.34 12.00
CA ILE A 323 -13.67 -6.06 11.42
C ILE A 323 -13.61 -7.55 11.80
N ILE A 324 -12.45 -8.19 11.66
CA ILE A 324 -12.26 -9.62 11.99
C ILE A 324 -12.46 -9.87 13.48
N HIS A 325 -11.95 -8.97 14.33
CA HIS A 325 -12.13 -9.06 15.78
C HIS A 325 -13.61 -9.00 16.17
N GLU A 326 -14.33 -7.97 15.69
CA GLU A 326 -15.73 -7.76 16.05
C GLU A 326 -16.68 -8.83 15.50
N THR A 327 -16.32 -9.51 14.41
CA THR A 327 -17.16 -10.60 13.86
C THR A 327 -17.30 -11.78 14.81
N ILE A 328 -16.39 -11.94 15.78
CA ILE A 328 -16.39 -13.08 16.70
C ILE A 328 -16.99 -12.72 18.05
N SER A 329 -16.85 -11.47 18.50
CA SER A 329 -17.71 -10.95 19.58
C SER A 329 -19.20 -11.13 19.24
N ALA A 330 -19.57 -11.01 17.95
CA ALA A 330 -20.93 -11.27 17.46
C ALA A 330 -21.33 -12.76 17.44
N ARG A 331 -20.39 -13.69 17.55
CA ARG A 331 -20.62 -15.16 17.47
C ARG A 331 -20.75 -15.83 18.83
N ASN A 332 -20.29 -15.18 19.91
CA ASN A 332 -20.31 -15.69 21.27
C ASN A 332 -21.54 -15.18 22.02
#